data_AF-A0A5U8SZH8-F1
#
_entry.id   AF-A0A5U8SZH8-F1
#
_cell.length_a   1.000
_cell.length_b   1.000
_cell.length_c   1.000
_cell.angle_alpha   90.00
_cell.angle_beta   90.00
_cell.angle_gamma   90.00
#
_symmetry.space_group_name_H-M   'P 1'
#
loop_
_entity.id
_entity.type
_entity.pdbx_description
1 polymer ?
#
loop_
_entity_poly.entity_id
_entity_poly.type
_entity_poly.pdbx_seq_one_letter_code
_entity_poly.pdbx_strand_id
1 'polypeptide(L)'
;LPVALARLHSFASEFCEERVQVWGNGSSFDNVILRSAYENCGITPFWKYWNDRDVRTIVELGRNAGIDPKKDFPFVGEAHNALDDALHQVNYVVAIHQHLFKNL
;
A
#
# COMPACT_ATOMS: atom_id res chain seq x y z
N LEU A 1 10.58 -16.59 7.88
CA LEU A 1 9.54 -15.57 8.16
C LEU A 1 10.00 -14.48 9.16
N PRO A 2 10.48 -14.81 10.39
CA PRO A 2 10.79 -13.78 11.39
C PRO A 2 11.86 -12.75 10.95
N VAL A 3 12.92 -13.21 10.27
CA VAL A 3 13.99 -12.34 9.77
C VAL A 3 13.48 -11.32 8.75
N ALA A 4 12.58 -11.74 7.84
CA ALA A 4 12.02 -10.85 6.83
C ALA A 4 11.11 -9.79 7.46
N LEU A 5 10.27 -10.18 8.43
CA LEU A 5 9.40 -9.26 9.16
C LEU A 5 10.18 -8.29 10.04
N ALA A 6 11.27 -8.74 10.67
CA ALA A 6 12.17 -7.88 11.44
C ALA A 6 12.84 -6.84 10.53
N ARG A 7 13.33 -7.25 9.34
CA ARG A 7 13.89 -6.31 8.35
C ARG A 7 12.87 -5.30 7.86
N LEU A 8 11.64 -5.73 7.56
CA LEU A 8 10.56 -4.84 7.17
C LEU A 8 10.21 -3.85 8.30
N HIS A 9 10.18 -4.33 9.54
CA HIS A 9 9.95 -3.49 10.71
C HIS A 9 11.07 -2.45 10.89
N SER A 10 12.34 -2.85 10.78
CA SER A 10 13.47 -1.92 10.85
C SER A 10 13.42 -0.87 9.73
N PHE A 11 13.12 -1.29 8.50
CA PHE A 11 12.93 -0.38 7.38
C PHE A 11 11.81 0.63 7.65
N ALA A 12 10.64 0.17 8.11
CA ALA A 12 9.53 1.06 8.43
C ALA A 12 9.89 2.03 9.56
N SER A 13 10.60 1.59 10.61
CA SER A 13 11.03 2.46 11.70
C SER A 13 12.06 3.51 11.28
N GLU A 14 12.83 3.25 10.22
CA GLU A 14 13.82 4.20 9.68
C GLU A 14 13.17 5.26 8.77
N PHE A 15 12.19 4.85 7.96
CA PHE A 15 11.63 5.70 6.89
C PHE A 15 10.21 6.20 7.13
N CYS A 16 9.52 5.74 8.17
CA CYS A 16 8.13 6.10 8.44
C CYS A 16 7.93 6.72 9.83
N GLU A 17 6.94 7.60 9.93
CA GLU A 17 6.51 8.18 11.20
C GLU A 17 5.61 7.20 11.99
N GLU A 18 5.38 7.49 13.28
CA GLU A 18 4.51 6.68 14.17
C GLU A 18 3.09 6.47 13.63
N ARG A 19 2.61 7.38 12.75
CA ARG A 19 1.27 7.35 12.17
C ARG A 19 1.24 6.80 10.74
N VAL A 20 2.22 5.98 10.36
CA VAL A 20 2.31 5.37 9.04
C VAL A 20 0.99 4.71 8.62
N GLN A 21 0.59 4.98 7.38
CA GLN A 21 -0.59 4.41 6.73
C GLN A 21 -0.13 3.34 5.76
N VAL A 22 -0.57 2.10 5.98
CA VAL A 22 -0.13 0.95 5.17
C VAL A 22 -1.17 0.67 4.10
N TRP A 23 -0.73 0.73 2.84
CA TRP A 23 -1.57 0.53 1.67
C TRP A 23 -1.44 -0.91 1.15
N GLY A 24 -2.59 -1.55 0.89
CA GLY A 24 -2.65 -2.87 0.24
C GLY A 24 -3.64 -2.87 -0.92
N ASN A 25 -3.43 -3.73 -1.92
CA ASN A 25 -4.31 -3.86 -3.10
C ASN A 25 -5.48 -4.81 -2.83
N GLY A 26 -6.26 -4.44 -1.83
CA GLY A 26 -7.09 -5.35 -1.05
C GLY A 26 -6.54 -5.44 0.37
N SER A 27 -6.62 -4.33 1.11
CA SER A 27 -6.10 -4.20 2.48
C SER A 27 -6.67 -5.26 3.43
N SER A 28 -7.91 -5.69 3.22
CA SER A 28 -8.56 -6.79 3.94
C SER A 28 -7.93 -8.17 3.70
N PHE A 29 -7.05 -8.29 2.70
CA PHE A 29 -6.28 -9.50 2.42
C PHE A 29 -4.80 -9.29 2.76
N ASP A 30 -4.11 -8.42 2.05
CA ASP A 30 -2.65 -8.25 2.18
C ASP A 30 -2.24 -7.82 3.60
N ASN A 31 -2.88 -6.77 4.12
CA ASN A 31 -2.52 -6.22 5.44
C ASN A 31 -2.93 -7.19 6.56
N VAL A 32 -4.03 -7.93 6.39
CA VAL A 32 -4.49 -8.95 7.35
C VAL A 32 -3.51 -10.13 7.40
N ILE A 33 -3.07 -10.63 6.24
CA ILE A 33 -2.06 -11.69 6.17
C ILE A 33 -0.75 -11.24 6.79
N LEU A 34 -0.29 -10.02 6.47
CA LEU A 34 0.93 -9.49 7.04
C LEU A 34 0.82 -9.36 8.56
N ARG A 35 -0.31 -8.87 9.09
CA ARG A 35 -0.58 -8.78 10.53
C ARG A 35 -0.57 -10.15 11.20
N SER A 36 -1.23 -11.15 10.61
CA SER A 36 -1.20 -12.53 11.12
C SER A 36 0.23 -13.10 11.11
N ALA A 37 1.04 -12.77 10.10
CA ALA A 37 2.46 -13.16 10.07
C ALA A 37 3.27 -12.52 11.21
N TYR A 38 3.04 -11.24 11.51
CA TYR A 38 3.61 -10.55 12.67
C TYR A 38 3.23 -11.23 13.99
N GLU A 39 1.92 -11.48 14.20
CA GLU A 39 1.39 -12.15 15.39
C GLU A 39 1.99 -13.55 15.58
N ASN A 40 2.02 -14.37 14.52
CA ASN A 40 2.58 -15.72 14.55
C ASN A 40 4.09 -15.74 14.82
N CYS A 41 4.78 -14.62 14.60
CA CYS A 41 6.20 -14.47 14.91
C CYS A 41 6.46 -13.79 16.27
N GLY A 42 5.42 -13.39 17.01
CA GLY A 42 5.54 -12.65 18.26
C GLY A 42 6.11 -11.23 18.08
N ILE A 43 5.98 -10.65 16.89
CA ILE A 43 6.48 -9.30 16.57
C ILE A 43 5.28 -8.35 16.51
N THR A 44 5.36 -7.19 17.16
CA THR A 44 4.31 -6.17 17.04
C THR A 44 4.37 -5.50 15.67
N PRO A 45 3.28 -5.46 14.89
CA PRO A 45 3.23 -4.71 13.62
C PRO A 45 3.62 -3.24 13.82
N PHE A 46 4.35 -2.67 12.87
CA PHE A 46 4.80 -1.27 12.91
C PHE A 46 3.67 -0.23 12.64
N TRP A 47 2.45 -0.70 12.36
CA TRP A 47 1.29 0.17 12.13
C TRP A 47 0.05 -0.33 12.89
N LYS A 48 -0.84 0.60 13.21
CA LYS A 48 -2.12 0.32 13.86
C LYS A 48 -3.18 -0.08 12.83
N TYR A 49 -4.10 -0.96 13.18
CA TYR A 49 -5.11 -1.48 12.22
C TYR A 49 -6.00 -0.39 11.62
N TRP A 50 -6.28 0.70 12.35
CA TRP A 50 -7.04 1.83 11.82
C TRP A 50 -6.28 2.67 10.77
N ASN A 51 -5.00 2.40 10.57
CA ASN A 51 -4.18 3.03 9.53
C ASN A 51 -4.10 2.22 8.23
N ASP A 52 -4.86 1.13 8.11
CA ASP A 52 -4.97 0.40 6.85
C ASP A 52 -5.61 1.28 5.76
N ARG A 53 -5.05 1.21 4.54
CA ARG A 53 -5.54 1.93 3.36
C ARG A 53 -5.67 0.98 2.18
N ASP A 54 -6.69 1.23 1.36
CA ASP A 54 -7.04 0.32 0.28
C ASP A 54 -6.86 0.98 -1.08
N VAL A 55 -5.97 0.39 -1.88
CA VAL A 55 -5.69 0.86 -3.23
C VAL A 55 -6.93 0.75 -4.13
N ARG A 56 -7.76 -0.28 -3.98
CA ARG A 56 -8.96 -0.47 -4.81
C ARG A 56 -9.99 0.61 -4.54
N THR A 57 -10.08 1.09 -3.30
CA THR A 57 -11.00 2.18 -2.92
C THR A 57 -10.62 3.48 -3.65
N ILE A 58 -9.35 3.91 -3.58
CA ILE A 58 -8.94 5.13 -4.28
C ILE A 58 -9.01 4.97 -5.80
N VAL A 59 -8.74 3.78 -6.33
CA VAL A 59 -8.93 3.47 -7.76
C VAL A 59 -10.39 3.65 -8.20
N GLU A 60 -11.35 3.21 -7.39
CA GLU A 60 -12.78 3.42 -7.67
C GLU A 60 -13.14 4.91 -7.68
N LEU A 61 -12.64 5.68 -6.70
CA LEU A 61 -12.83 7.13 -6.67
C LEU A 61 -12.21 7.82 -7.89
N GLY A 62 -11.02 7.39 -8.30
CA GLY A 62 -10.35 7.88 -9.51
C GLY A 62 -11.19 7.66 -10.76
N ARG A 63 -11.77 6.46 -10.92
CA ARG A 63 -12.66 6.15 -12.05
C ARG A 63 -13.88 7.05 -12.08
N ASN A 64 -14.48 7.31 -10.92
CA ASN A 64 -15.62 8.23 -10.80
C ASN A 64 -15.24 9.68 -11.15
N ALA A 65 -13.96 10.04 -10.99
CA ALA A 65 -13.41 11.34 -11.35
C ALA A 65 -12.76 11.39 -12.75
N GLY A 66 -12.92 10.33 -13.56
CA GLY A 66 -12.45 10.29 -14.96
C GLY A 66 -11.01 9.81 -15.17
N ILE A 67 -10.36 9.24 -14.14
CA ILE A 67 -9.04 8.59 -14.25
C ILE A 67 -9.22 7.07 -14.19
N ASP A 68 -8.79 6.33 -15.20
CA ASP A 68 -8.77 4.86 -15.21
C ASP A 68 -7.34 4.33 -15.16
N PRO A 69 -6.87 3.82 -14.00
CA PRO A 69 -5.51 3.32 -13.84
C PRO A 69 -5.06 2.32 -14.90
N LYS A 70 -5.97 1.46 -15.38
CA LYS A 70 -5.66 0.44 -16.39
C LYS A 70 -5.38 1.03 -17.78
N LYS A 71 -5.87 2.24 -18.05
CA LYS A 71 -5.70 2.92 -19.34
C LYS A 71 -4.60 3.98 -19.27
N ASP A 72 -4.59 4.73 -18.18
CA ASP A 72 -3.77 5.94 -18.06
C ASP A 72 -2.36 5.66 -17.52
N PHE A 73 -2.13 4.48 -16.94
CA PHE A 73 -0.87 4.09 -16.32
C PHE A 73 -0.42 2.73 -16.88
N PRO A 74 0.44 2.69 -17.90
CA PRO A 74 1.01 1.43 -18.36
C PRO A 74 1.87 0.80 -17.26
N PHE A 75 1.83 -0.53 -17.17
CA PHE A 75 2.67 -1.26 -16.22
C PHE A 75 4.15 -1.15 -16.60
N VAL A 76 5.00 -0.92 -15.60
CA VAL A 76 6.47 -0.85 -15.74
C VAL A 76 7.08 -1.80 -14.74
N GLY A 77 7.94 -2.70 -15.20
CA GLY A 77 8.58 -3.74 -14.39
C GLY A 77 8.15 -5.16 -14.79
N GLU A 78 8.35 -6.12 -13.89
CA GLU A 78 7.96 -7.51 -14.04
C GLU A 78 6.65 -7.79 -13.29
N ALA A 79 5.66 -8.34 -13.99
CA ALA A 79 4.39 -8.72 -13.36
C ALA A 79 4.61 -9.80 -12.28
N HIS A 80 3.93 -9.68 -11.15
CA HIS A 80 4.10 -10.56 -9.98
C HIS A 80 5.42 -10.38 -9.22
N ASN A 81 6.21 -9.37 -9.56
CA ASN A 81 7.25 -8.87 -8.67
C ASN A 81 6.62 -7.91 -7.66
N ALA A 82 6.72 -8.23 -6.36
CA ALA A 82 6.06 -7.47 -5.31
C ALA A 82 6.49 -5.99 -5.24
N LEU A 83 7.74 -5.67 -5.57
CA LEU A 83 8.23 -4.29 -5.58
C LEU A 83 7.70 -3.53 -6.79
N ASP A 84 7.77 -4.12 -7.99
CA ASP A 84 7.29 -3.49 -9.21
C ASP A 84 5.76 -3.29 -9.16
N ASP A 85 5.03 -4.28 -8.63
CA ASP A 85 3.60 -4.17 -8.38
C ASP A 85 3.28 -3.02 -7.40
N ALA A 86 4.03 -2.90 -6.31
CA ALA A 86 3.85 -1.82 -5.34
C ALA A 86 4.17 -0.44 -5.96
N LEU A 87 5.26 -0.31 -6.72
CA LEU A 87 5.63 0.93 -7.40
C LEU A 87 4.59 1.35 -8.44
N HIS A 88 4.08 0.39 -9.22
CA HIS A 88 3.01 0.65 -10.17
C HIS A 88 1.73 1.13 -9.46
N GLN A 89 1.38 0.50 -8.33
CA GLN A 89 0.24 0.91 -7.51
C GLN A 89 0.40 2.33 -6.95
N VAL A 90 1.58 2.67 -6.44
CA VAL A 90 1.89 4.02 -5.92
C VAL A 90 1.68 5.09 -6.99
N ASN A 91 2.11 4.83 -8.23
CA ASN A 91 2.01 5.82 -9.32
C ASN A 91 0.57 6.30 -9.55
N TYR A 92 -0.39 5.39 -9.68
CA TYR A 92 -1.77 5.80 -9.91
C TYR A 92 -2.48 6.25 -8.63
N VAL A 93 -2.10 5.75 -7.44
CA VAL A 93 -2.62 6.25 -6.16
C VAL A 93 -2.28 7.72 -5.97
N VAL A 94 -1.01 8.11 -6.21
CA VAL A 94 -0.55 9.49 -6.12
C VAL A 94 -1.29 10.37 -7.14
N ALA A 95 -1.39 9.93 -8.38
CA ALA A 95 -2.05 10.71 -9.43
C ALA A 95 -3.55 10.91 -9.15
N ILE A 96 -4.26 9.88 -8.69
CA ILE A 96 -5.67 10.00 -8.31
C ILE A 96 -5.82 10.92 -7.11
N HIS A 97 -5.01 10.75 -6.06
CA HIS A 97 -5.07 11.60 -4.89
C HIS A 97 -4.88 13.08 -5.27
N GLN A 98 -3.86 13.39 -6.07
CA GLN A 98 -3.63 14.75 -6.57
C GLN A 98 -4.79 15.26 -7.40
N HIS A 99 -5.42 14.43 -8.24
CA HIS A 99 -6.57 14.84 -9.03
C HIS A 99 -7.80 15.16 -8.18
N LEU A 100 -8.09 14.34 -7.17
CA LEU A 100 -9.24 14.53 -6.27
C LEU A 100 -9.09 15.75 -5.37
N PHE A 101 -7.86 16.08 -4.98
CA PHE A 101 -7.57 17.10 -3.97
C PHE A 101 -6.74 18.28 -4.50
N LYS A 102 -6.71 18.50 -5.82
CA LYS A 102 -5.90 19.52 -6.52
C LYS A 102 -6.14 20.98 -6.09
N ASN A 103 -7.14 21.23 -5.25
CA ASN A 103 -7.56 22.54 -4.74
C ASN A 103 -7.56 22.64 -3.20
N LEU A 104 -6.89 21.71 -2.50
CA LEU A 104 -6.59 21.80 -1.07
C LEU A 104 -5.14 22.27 -0.84
#